data_AF-A0A2H1EAH2-F1
#
_entry.id   AF-A0A2H1EAH2-F1
#
_cell.length_a   1.000
_cell.length_b   1.000
_cell.length_c   1.000
_cell.angle_alpha   90.00
_cell.angle_beta   90.00
_cell.angle_gamma   90.00
#
_symmetry.space_group_name_H-M   'P 1'
#
loop_
_entity.id
_entity.type
_entity.pdbx_description
1 polymer ?
#
loop_
_entity_poly.entity_id
_entity_poly.type
_entity_poly.pdbx_seq_one_letter_code
_entity_poly.pdbx_strand_id
1 'polypeptide(L)'
;MKVDNILNIYHTGEISKLDFKGLKEVSYVYHDKNGGKHNLGTFDVVKAQKWKKGSSIYKKEWKKIKVGKDVRYYKYDIGKVPLIKLKLPISYDKNGIKITLKDNTDREYINPEAYACLLGALAENDYKDVAINGFTSKDGTGAPSVSHYNGIAGDFRYLRKDKRNTALHINTSPNDLDVDRTEKFIDALIKFGWSSFYSYDIILNKKTFRLKESHTTHLAHHHHHLHLRKENFNPNYK
;
A
#
# COMPACT_ATOMS: atom_id res chain seq x y z
N MET A 1 -6.09 -13.49 -27.08
CA MET A 1 -5.35 -12.29 -26.64
C MET A 1 -4.06 -12.75 -25.96
N LYS A 2 -2.91 -12.55 -26.59
CA LYS A 2 -1.61 -12.76 -25.92
C LYS A 2 -1.36 -11.56 -25.02
N VAL A 3 -1.67 -11.73 -23.74
CA VAL A 3 -1.32 -10.76 -22.71
C VAL A 3 0.01 -11.26 -22.14
N ASP A 4 1.12 -10.87 -22.76
CA ASP A 4 2.44 -11.37 -22.35
C ASP A 4 2.97 -10.62 -21.10
N ASN A 5 2.29 -9.57 -20.66
CA ASN A 5 2.68 -8.69 -19.54
C ASN A 5 1.81 -8.91 -18.30
N ILE A 6 1.87 -10.11 -17.70
CA ILE A 6 1.03 -10.48 -16.56
C ILE A 6 1.86 -10.57 -15.27
N LEU A 7 1.40 -9.90 -14.22
CA LEU A 7 1.75 -10.22 -12.84
C LEU A 7 0.73 -11.24 -12.30
N ASN A 8 1.20 -12.47 -12.11
CA ASN A 8 0.44 -13.53 -11.47
C ASN A 8 0.62 -13.40 -9.96
N ILE A 9 -0.48 -13.46 -9.20
CA ILE A 9 -0.50 -13.37 -7.74
C ILE A 9 -1.03 -14.71 -7.24
N TYR A 10 -0.28 -15.41 -6.40
CA TYR A 10 -0.67 -16.73 -5.90
C TYR A 10 -1.17 -16.61 -4.46
N HIS A 11 -2.24 -17.35 -4.13
CA HIS A 11 -2.76 -17.40 -2.76
C HIS A 11 -1.72 -17.84 -1.71
N THR A 12 -0.60 -18.41 -2.13
CA THR A 12 0.52 -18.83 -1.28
C THR A 12 1.43 -17.68 -0.85
N GLY A 13 1.27 -16.48 -1.41
CA GLY A 13 2.04 -15.27 -1.05
C GLY A 13 3.04 -14.82 -2.11
N GLU A 14 3.27 -15.63 -3.15
CA GLU A 14 4.18 -15.32 -4.23
C GLU A 14 3.52 -14.49 -5.33
N ILE A 15 4.34 -13.75 -6.07
CA ILE A 15 4.00 -13.13 -7.36
C ILE A 15 4.98 -13.60 -8.45
N SER A 16 4.57 -13.56 -9.72
CA SER A 16 5.51 -13.78 -10.83
C SER A 16 6.43 -12.57 -11.02
N LYS A 17 7.65 -12.80 -11.49
CA LYS A 17 8.53 -11.73 -11.96
C LYS A 17 8.07 -11.18 -13.30
N LEU A 18 8.26 -9.88 -13.52
CA LEU A 18 8.01 -9.22 -14.80
C LEU A 18 9.05 -8.11 -15.02
N ASP A 19 9.66 -8.07 -16.21
CA ASP A 19 10.55 -6.96 -16.58
C ASP A 19 9.71 -5.78 -17.09
N PHE A 20 9.71 -4.66 -16.35
CA PHE A 20 8.99 -3.44 -16.72
C PHE A 20 9.69 -2.59 -17.78
N LYS A 21 10.86 -3.00 -18.29
CA LYS A 21 11.60 -2.23 -19.30
C LYS A 21 10.81 -2.12 -20.60
N GLY A 22 10.27 -0.92 -20.84
CA GLY A 22 9.54 -0.61 -22.08
C GLY A 22 8.07 -1.02 -22.08
N LEU A 23 7.58 -1.64 -21.00
CA LEU A 23 6.16 -1.97 -20.86
C LEU A 23 5.30 -0.71 -20.82
N LYS A 24 4.16 -0.77 -21.52
CA LYS A 24 3.13 0.26 -21.54
C LYS A 24 1.92 -0.11 -20.69
N GLU A 25 1.70 -1.40 -20.47
CA GLU A 25 0.59 -1.93 -19.69
C GLU A 25 1.02 -3.18 -18.94
N VAL A 26 0.31 -3.48 -17.85
CA VAL A 26 0.45 -4.69 -17.05
C VAL A 26 -0.92 -5.19 -16.64
N SER A 27 -1.11 -6.51 -16.70
CA SER A 27 -2.34 -7.18 -16.25
C SER A 27 -2.10 -7.97 -14.98
N TYR A 28 -3.12 -8.08 -14.14
CA TYR A 28 -3.05 -8.80 -12.87
C TYR A 28 -3.98 -10.00 -12.88
N VAL A 29 -3.46 -11.16 -12.51
CA VAL A 29 -4.24 -12.40 -12.38
C VAL A 29 -3.98 -13.01 -11.00
N TYR A 30 -5.03 -13.16 -10.20
CA TYR A 30 -4.96 -13.87 -8.93
C TYR A 30 -5.29 -15.36 -9.12
N HIS A 31 -4.48 -16.23 -8.55
CA HIS A 31 -4.62 -17.69 -8.56
C HIS A 31 -5.04 -18.13 -7.16
N ASP A 32 -6.28 -18.59 -7.02
CA ASP A 32 -6.85 -19.02 -5.75
C ASP A 32 -6.34 -20.41 -5.32
N LYS A 33 -6.65 -20.80 -4.07
CA LYS A 33 -6.25 -22.09 -3.49
C LYS A 33 -6.87 -23.33 -4.13
N ASN A 34 -7.95 -23.15 -4.89
CA ASN A 34 -8.67 -24.20 -5.59
C ASN A 34 -8.27 -24.29 -7.08
N GLY A 35 -7.26 -23.53 -7.51
CA GLY A 35 -6.80 -23.47 -8.90
C GLY A 35 -7.59 -22.51 -9.80
N GLY A 36 -8.53 -21.74 -9.24
CA GLY A 36 -9.28 -20.70 -9.93
C GLY A 36 -8.40 -19.51 -10.33
N LYS A 37 -8.68 -18.94 -11.50
CA LYS A 37 -7.96 -17.77 -12.04
C LYS A 37 -8.88 -16.57 -12.14
N HIS A 38 -8.43 -15.45 -11.58
CA HIS A 38 -9.20 -14.23 -11.44
C HIS A 38 -8.47 -13.09 -12.15
N ASN A 39 -8.97 -12.70 -13.32
CA ASN A 39 -8.45 -11.51 -14.01
C ASN A 39 -8.91 -10.25 -13.25
N LEU A 40 -7.95 -9.51 -12.70
CA LEU A 40 -8.16 -8.31 -11.90
C LEU A 40 -7.99 -7.02 -12.73
N GLY A 41 -7.77 -7.17 -14.03
CA GLY A 41 -7.72 -6.09 -15.00
C GLY A 41 -6.32 -5.70 -15.47
N THR A 42 -6.31 -4.83 -16.47
CA THR A 42 -5.12 -4.27 -17.12
C THR A 42 -4.99 -2.79 -16.80
N PHE A 43 -3.75 -2.34 -16.62
CA PHE A 43 -3.40 -1.00 -16.16
C PHE A 43 -2.26 -0.42 -16.99
N ASP A 44 -2.38 0.85 -17.33
CA ASP A 44 -1.31 1.59 -17.99
C ASP A 44 -0.13 1.81 -17.04
N VAL A 45 1.08 1.56 -17.56
CA VAL A 45 2.34 1.79 -16.87
C VAL A 45 2.89 3.16 -17.26
N VAL A 46 3.07 4.02 -16.27
CA VAL A 46 3.75 5.31 -16.43
C VAL A 46 5.16 5.25 -15.85
N LYS A 47 6.10 5.93 -16.50
CA LYS A 47 7.48 6.06 -16.01
C LYS A 47 7.63 7.35 -15.22
N ALA A 48 7.83 7.22 -13.91
CA ALA A 48 8.09 8.34 -13.02
C ALA A 48 9.59 8.52 -12.78
N GLN A 49 9.98 9.74 -12.38
CA GLN A 49 11.32 9.98 -11.87
C GLN A 49 11.57 9.10 -10.65
N LYS A 50 12.75 8.47 -10.56
CA LYS A 50 13.15 7.79 -9.34
C LYS A 50 13.61 8.81 -8.31
N TRP A 51 13.14 8.68 -7.09
CA TRP A 51 13.48 9.56 -5.97
C TRP A 51 14.22 8.80 -4.86
N LYS A 52 15.05 9.52 -4.11
CA LYS A 52 15.46 9.09 -2.76
C LYS A 52 14.45 9.60 -1.74
N LYS A 53 14.59 9.15 -0.48
CA LYS A 53 13.76 9.61 0.64
C LYS A 53 13.74 11.14 0.69
N GLY A 54 12.54 11.70 0.83
CA GLY A 54 12.34 13.14 0.90
C GLY A 54 12.73 13.74 2.27
N SER A 55 12.58 15.06 2.37
CA SER A 55 12.82 15.84 3.59
C SER A 55 11.71 16.88 3.77
N SER A 56 11.29 17.10 5.02
CA SER A 56 10.42 18.22 5.41
C SER A 56 11.23 19.50 5.66
N ILE A 57 12.53 19.36 5.93
CA ILE A 57 13.48 20.46 6.12
C ILE A 57 13.98 20.91 4.74
N TYR A 58 14.19 22.22 4.57
CA TYR A 58 14.79 22.81 3.37
C TYR A 58 16.07 22.07 2.95
N LYS A 59 16.12 21.74 1.66
CA LYS A 59 17.31 21.16 1.02
C LYS A 59 17.59 21.95 -0.26
N LYS A 60 18.76 22.58 -0.31
CA LYS A 60 19.27 23.25 -1.52
C LYS A 60 19.33 22.23 -2.66
N GLU A 61 18.97 22.65 -3.88
CA GLU A 61 18.98 21.84 -5.12
C GLU A 61 18.03 20.64 -5.19
N TRP A 62 17.27 20.33 -4.13
CA TRP A 62 16.27 19.28 -4.17
C TRP A 62 14.98 19.82 -4.79
N LYS A 63 14.20 18.95 -5.47
CA LYS A 63 12.90 19.34 -6.02
C LYS A 63 11.97 19.74 -4.89
N LYS A 64 11.51 20.99 -4.90
CA LYS A 64 10.51 21.53 -3.97
C LYS A 64 9.11 21.15 -4.46
N ILE A 65 8.34 20.50 -3.60
CA ILE A 65 6.93 20.17 -3.82
C ILE A 65 6.11 20.92 -2.76
N LYS A 66 5.08 21.65 -3.18
CA LYS A 66 4.15 22.35 -2.28
C LYS A 66 2.78 21.68 -2.39
N VAL A 67 2.22 21.23 -1.26
CA VAL A 67 0.88 20.65 -1.17
C VAL A 67 0.16 21.36 -0.03
N GLY A 68 -0.80 22.21 -0.36
CA GLY A 68 -1.43 23.12 0.60
C GLY A 68 -0.38 23.99 1.31
N LYS A 69 -0.33 23.86 2.64
CA LYS A 69 0.62 24.55 3.54
C LYS A 69 1.95 23.81 3.71
N ASP A 70 2.03 22.55 3.29
CA ASP A 70 3.23 21.74 3.39
C ASP A 70 4.20 21.99 2.24
N VAL A 71 5.48 22.12 2.57
CA VAL A 71 6.59 22.10 1.61
C VAL A 71 7.46 20.90 1.90
N ARG A 72 7.75 20.10 0.87
CA ARG A 72 8.61 18.92 0.94
C ARG A 72 9.68 18.98 -0.15
N TYR A 73 10.81 18.35 0.12
CA TYR A 73 11.98 18.36 -0.75
C TYR A 73 12.34 16.93 -1.13
N TYR A 74 12.51 16.64 -2.41
CA TYR A 74 12.86 15.32 -2.91
C TYR A 74 14.16 15.35 -3.71
N LYS A 75 15.06 14.42 -3.39
CA LYS A 75 16.32 14.26 -4.11
C LYS A 75 16.11 13.34 -5.30
N TYR A 76 16.55 13.78 -6.47
CA TYR A 76 16.65 12.94 -7.65
C TYR A 76 17.51 11.71 -7.36
N ASP A 77 17.04 10.55 -7.79
CA ASP A 77 17.85 9.35 -7.91
C ASP A 77 18.03 8.99 -9.39
N ILE A 78 18.99 8.12 -9.68
CA ILE A 78 19.29 7.74 -11.06
C ILE A 78 18.18 6.82 -11.60
N GLY A 79 17.67 7.16 -12.79
CA GLY A 79 16.72 6.34 -13.52
C GLY A 79 15.25 6.70 -13.29
N LYS A 80 14.38 5.78 -13.70
CA LYS A 80 12.92 5.89 -13.64
C LYS A 80 12.34 4.68 -12.92
N VAL A 81 11.14 4.84 -12.36
CA VAL A 81 10.38 3.74 -11.76
C VAL A 81 9.04 3.59 -12.48
N PRO A 82 8.57 2.34 -12.69
CA PRO A 82 7.23 2.12 -13.20
C PRO A 82 6.21 2.40 -12.09
N LEU A 83 5.13 3.06 -12.44
CA LEU A 83 3.94 3.24 -11.61
C LEU A 83 2.71 2.89 -12.42
N ILE A 84 1.64 2.47 -11.75
CA ILE A 84 0.29 2.39 -12.28
C ILE A 84 -0.62 3.30 -11.47
N LYS A 85 -1.67 3.81 -12.10
CA LYS A 85 -2.74 4.52 -11.41
C LYS A 85 -3.76 3.50 -10.90
N LEU A 86 -4.05 3.51 -9.60
CA LEU A 86 -5.13 2.71 -9.02
C LEU A 86 -6.47 3.12 -9.63
N LYS A 87 -7.33 2.13 -9.92
CA LYS A 87 -8.73 2.35 -10.34
C LYS A 87 -9.60 2.29 -9.09
N LEU A 88 -9.63 3.37 -8.32
CA LEU A 88 -10.37 3.45 -7.07
C LEU A 88 -11.84 3.85 -7.31
N PRO A 89 -12.81 3.34 -6.52
CA PRO A 89 -12.65 2.21 -5.60
C PRO A 89 -12.46 0.89 -6.37
N ILE A 90 -11.68 -0.03 -5.79
CA ILE A 90 -11.55 -1.40 -6.30
C ILE A 90 -12.73 -2.21 -5.76
N SER A 91 -13.42 -2.94 -6.64
CA SER A 91 -14.46 -3.89 -6.26
C SER A 91 -14.43 -5.07 -7.21
N TYR A 92 -13.98 -6.21 -6.72
CA TYR A 92 -14.04 -7.51 -7.39
C TYR A 92 -14.77 -8.48 -6.46
N ASP A 93 -15.80 -9.15 -6.95
CA ASP A 93 -16.55 -10.20 -6.25
C ASP A 93 -16.97 -11.24 -7.27
N LYS A 94 -16.23 -12.36 -7.34
CA LYS A 94 -16.50 -13.43 -8.29
C LYS A 94 -15.96 -14.76 -7.78
N ASN A 95 -16.77 -15.81 -7.90
CA ASN A 95 -16.42 -17.19 -7.54
C ASN A 95 -15.83 -17.33 -6.13
N GLY A 96 -16.38 -16.59 -5.16
CA GLY A 96 -15.94 -16.65 -3.76
C GLY A 96 -14.70 -15.82 -3.42
N ILE A 97 -14.06 -15.17 -4.40
CA ILE A 97 -12.97 -14.22 -4.17
C ILE A 97 -13.51 -12.80 -4.16
N LYS A 98 -13.17 -12.05 -3.11
CA LYS A 98 -13.53 -10.64 -2.95
C LYS A 98 -12.30 -9.79 -2.69
N ILE A 99 -12.15 -8.75 -3.49
CA ILE A 99 -11.07 -7.75 -3.36
C ILE A 99 -11.74 -6.39 -3.37
N THR A 100 -11.64 -5.67 -2.26
CA THR A 100 -12.21 -4.33 -2.11
C THR A 100 -11.14 -3.37 -1.61
N LEU A 101 -11.09 -2.18 -2.20
CA LEU A 101 -10.30 -1.06 -1.68
C LEU A 101 -11.08 0.23 -1.88
N LYS A 102 -11.38 0.93 -0.78
CA LYS A 102 -12.13 2.18 -0.81
C LYS A 102 -11.21 3.37 -1.07
N ASP A 103 -11.73 4.33 -1.81
CA ASP A 103 -11.06 5.59 -2.13
C ASP A 103 -11.10 6.59 -0.96
N ASN A 104 -9.99 7.27 -0.73
CA ASN A 104 -9.88 8.44 0.13
C ASN A 104 -8.65 9.31 -0.24
N THR A 105 -8.19 9.31 -1.48
CA THR A 105 -6.89 9.94 -1.82
C THR A 105 -6.74 10.37 -3.27
N ASP A 106 -5.94 11.40 -3.51
CA ASP A 106 -5.43 11.80 -4.83
C ASP A 106 -4.03 11.21 -5.12
N ARG A 107 -3.40 10.54 -4.15
CA ARG A 107 -2.09 9.88 -4.28
C ARG A 107 -2.25 8.43 -4.70
N GLU A 108 -2.83 8.26 -5.89
CA GLU A 108 -3.33 7.00 -6.43
C GLU A 108 -2.28 6.24 -7.26
N TYR A 109 -0.99 6.60 -7.20
CA TYR A 109 0.06 5.96 -7.98
C TYR A 109 0.92 5.04 -7.13
N ILE A 110 1.07 3.80 -7.58
CA ILE A 110 1.73 2.70 -6.88
C ILE A 110 2.66 1.96 -7.85
N ASN A 111 3.74 1.37 -7.34
CA ASN A 111 4.58 0.46 -8.11
C ASN A 111 3.80 -0.81 -8.50
N PRO A 112 3.95 -1.34 -9.73
CA PRO A 112 3.21 -2.52 -10.17
C PRO A 112 3.34 -3.75 -9.26
N GLU A 113 4.55 -4.06 -8.79
CA GLU A 113 4.78 -5.23 -7.92
C GLU A 113 4.16 -5.01 -6.55
N ALA A 114 4.30 -3.80 -6.00
CA ALA A 114 3.60 -3.41 -4.76
C ALA A 114 2.08 -3.54 -4.91
N TYR A 115 1.52 -3.19 -6.07
CA TYR A 115 0.09 -3.37 -6.32
C TYR A 115 -0.32 -4.84 -6.38
N ALA A 116 0.47 -5.70 -7.02
CA ALA A 116 0.24 -7.14 -7.00
C ALA A 116 0.22 -7.70 -5.56
N CYS A 117 1.18 -7.27 -4.74
CA CYS A 117 1.25 -7.66 -3.32
C CYS A 117 0.01 -7.18 -2.54
N LEU A 118 -0.45 -5.95 -2.79
CA LEU A 118 -1.64 -5.40 -2.16
C LEU A 118 -2.91 -6.17 -2.58
N LEU A 119 -3.06 -6.49 -3.87
CA LEU A 119 -4.18 -7.28 -4.37
C LEU A 119 -4.25 -8.67 -3.71
N GLY A 120 -3.10 -9.33 -3.54
CA GLY A 120 -2.99 -10.58 -2.79
C GLY A 120 -3.42 -10.43 -1.32
N ALA A 121 -2.94 -9.39 -0.64
CA ALA A 121 -3.29 -9.15 0.76
C ALA A 121 -4.78 -8.82 0.97
N LEU A 122 -5.40 -8.12 0.02
CA LEU A 122 -6.84 -7.84 0.03
C LEU A 122 -7.67 -9.11 -0.22
N ALA A 123 -7.23 -9.97 -1.16
CA ALA A 123 -7.90 -11.24 -1.45
C ALA A 123 -7.88 -12.21 -0.26
N GLU A 124 -6.81 -12.21 0.54
CA GLU A 124 -6.67 -13.06 1.74
C GLU A 124 -7.73 -12.75 2.81
N ASN A 125 -8.14 -11.49 2.94
CA ASN A 125 -8.95 -11.03 4.06
C ASN A 125 -10.45 -10.82 3.76
N ASP A 126 -10.85 -10.59 2.49
CA ASP A 126 -12.25 -10.33 2.11
C ASP A 126 -12.90 -9.19 2.95
N TYR A 127 -12.14 -8.14 3.23
CA TYR A 127 -12.62 -6.99 3.98
C TYR A 127 -13.18 -5.93 3.02
N LYS A 128 -14.43 -5.51 3.25
CA LYS A 128 -15.15 -4.54 2.39
C LYS A 128 -14.86 -3.08 2.72
N ASP A 129 -14.17 -2.82 3.82
CA ASP A 129 -13.95 -1.54 4.50
C ASP A 129 -12.47 -1.14 4.58
N VAL A 130 -11.56 -1.85 3.90
CA VAL A 130 -10.17 -1.41 3.75
C VAL A 130 -10.14 -0.14 2.91
N ALA A 131 -9.46 0.90 3.40
CA ALA A 131 -9.41 2.20 2.75
C ALA A 131 -8.00 2.76 2.76
N ILE A 132 -7.62 3.33 1.62
CA ILE A 132 -6.29 3.88 1.37
C ILE A 132 -6.28 5.40 1.55
N ASN A 133 -5.26 5.92 2.24
CA ASN A 133 -4.97 7.35 2.35
C ASN A 133 -3.92 7.84 1.33
N GLY A 134 -3.23 6.92 0.65
CA GLY A 134 -2.43 7.18 -0.54
C GLY A 134 -1.09 6.46 -0.57
N PHE A 135 -0.55 6.29 -1.77
CA PHE A 135 0.85 5.94 -2.04
C PHE A 135 1.58 7.20 -2.54
N THR A 136 1.62 7.43 -3.85
CA THR A 136 2.35 8.55 -4.45
C THR A 136 1.51 9.29 -5.50
N SER A 137 1.95 10.50 -5.83
CA SER A 137 1.51 11.26 -6.99
C SER A 137 2.11 10.68 -8.27
N LYS A 138 1.58 11.10 -9.44
CA LYS A 138 2.01 10.62 -10.77
C LYS A 138 3.52 10.72 -11.01
N ASP A 139 4.18 11.72 -10.41
CA ASP A 139 5.62 11.95 -10.58
C ASP A 139 6.50 11.09 -9.66
N GLY A 140 5.90 10.25 -8.81
CA GLY A 140 6.57 9.35 -7.87
C GLY A 140 6.93 9.97 -6.52
N THR A 141 6.60 11.25 -6.29
CA THR A 141 6.68 11.88 -4.97
C THR A 141 5.38 11.64 -4.19
N GLY A 142 5.40 11.69 -2.86
CA GLY A 142 4.20 11.39 -2.04
C GLY A 142 3.89 12.46 -1.00
N ALA A 143 4.24 13.71 -1.30
CA ALA A 143 3.93 14.85 -0.44
C ALA A 143 2.43 14.82 -0.05
N PRO A 144 2.08 15.11 1.22
CA PRO A 144 2.94 15.68 2.26
C PRO A 144 3.87 14.67 2.95
N SER A 145 3.77 13.36 2.69
CA SER A 145 4.64 12.34 3.28
C SER A 145 5.98 12.24 2.56
N VAL A 146 7.09 12.33 3.28
CA VAL A 146 8.46 12.26 2.70
C VAL A 146 8.97 10.83 2.48
N SER A 147 8.32 9.84 3.09
CA SER A 147 8.67 8.42 2.94
C SER A 147 7.88 7.74 1.82
N HIS A 148 6.78 8.35 1.36
CA HIS A 148 5.98 7.89 0.24
C HIS A 148 6.65 8.28 -1.07
N TYR A 149 7.68 7.56 -1.49
CA TYR A 149 8.34 7.81 -2.77
C TYR A 149 8.47 6.51 -3.55
N ASN A 150 8.42 6.62 -4.88
CA ASN A 150 8.50 5.50 -5.83
C ASN A 150 7.39 4.44 -5.69
N GLY A 151 6.25 4.78 -5.09
CA GLY A 151 5.04 3.94 -5.10
C GLY A 151 5.10 2.64 -4.28
N ILE A 152 5.95 2.54 -3.25
CA ILE A 152 6.01 1.33 -2.39
C ILE A 152 5.42 1.56 -1.00
N ALA A 153 5.72 2.70 -0.39
CA ALA A 153 5.12 3.06 0.90
C ALA A 153 3.74 3.70 0.69
N GLY A 154 2.80 3.38 1.57
CA GLY A 154 1.42 3.87 1.51
C GLY A 154 0.73 3.82 2.87
N ASP A 155 -0.36 4.56 3.01
CA ASP A 155 -1.10 4.67 4.25
C ASP A 155 -2.49 4.04 4.12
N PHE A 156 -2.92 3.30 5.14
CA PHE A 156 -4.26 2.70 5.23
C PHE A 156 -4.95 3.15 6.50
N ARG A 157 -6.26 3.39 6.43
CA ARG A 157 -7.06 3.63 7.64
C ARG A 157 -7.05 2.37 8.49
N TYR A 158 -7.03 2.56 9.82
CA TYR A 158 -7.24 1.44 10.74
C TYR A 158 -8.64 0.87 10.59
N LEU A 159 -8.77 -0.46 10.73
CA LEU A 159 -10.06 -1.13 10.68
C LEU A 159 -10.81 -0.91 11.98
N ARG A 160 -12.12 -0.65 11.86
CA ARG A 160 -13.00 -0.39 12.98
C ARG A 160 -13.85 -1.62 13.29
N LYS A 161 -14.21 -1.84 14.56
CA LYS A 161 -15.12 -2.92 14.97
C LYS A 161 -16.50 -2.77 14.36
N ASP A 162 -16.96 -1.53 14.20
CA ASP A 162 -18.22 -1.17 13.56
C ASP A 162 -18.17 -1.29 12.02
N LYS A 163 -17.01 -1.65 11.45
CA LYS A 163 -16.77 -1.84 10.01
C LYS A 163 -17.10 -0.62 9.13
N ARG A 164 -17.21 0.57 9.73
CA ARG A 164 -17.41 1.81 8.99
C ARG A 164 -16.09 2.25 8.37
N ASN A 165 -16.16 2.77 7.15
CA ASN A 165 -15.01 3.41 6.51
C ASN A 165 -14.95 4.91 6.88
N THR A 166 -14.75 5.18 8.16
CA THR A 166 -14.49 6.53 8.69
C THR A 166 -13.12 6.56 9.35
N ALA A 167 -12.52 7.75 9.47
CA ALA A 167 -11.26 7.89 10.18
C ALA A 167 -11.38 7.36 11.62
N LEU A 168 -10.33 6.70 12.10
CA LEU A 168 -10.20 6.24 13.47
C LEU A 168 -8.89 6.76 14.05
N HIS A 169 -8.98 7.47 15.17
CA HIS A 169 -7.85 7.93 15.95
C HIS A 169 -7.64 6.97 17.12
N ILE A 170 -6.72 6.02 16.99
CA ILE A 170 -6.53 4.94 17.98
C ILE A 170 -5.92 5.42 19.29
N ASN A 171 -5.37 6.65 19.33
CA ASN A 171 -4.91 7.28 20.57
C ASN A 171 -6.05 7.80 21.46
N THR A 172 -7.16 8.27 20.88
CA THR A 172 -8.31 8.79 21.64
C THR A 172 -9.49 7.83 21.67
N SER A 173 -9.57 6.89 20.73
CA SER A 173 -10.64 5.89 20.65
C SER A 173 -10.08 4.48 20.42
N PRO A 174 -9.14 3.99 21.26
CA PRO A 174 -8.51 2.68 21.06
C PRO A 174 -9.50 1.52 21.07
N ASN A 175 -10.62 1.64 21.80
CA ASN A 175 -11.63 0.58 21.90
C ASN A 175 -12.43 0.35 20.61
N ASP A 176 -12.42 1.31 19.67
CA ASP A 176 -13.07 1.20 18.37
C ASP A 176 -12.23 0.44 17.34
N LEU A 177 -10.92 0.29 17.60
CA LEU A 177 -9.99 -0.45 16.75
C LEU A 177 -10.37 -1.93 16.72
N ASP A 178 -10.52 -2.49 15.53
CA ASP A 178 -10.60 -3.92 15.33
C ASP A 178 -9.18 -4.49 15.24
N VAL A 179 -8.63 -4.85 16.40
CA VAL A 179 -7.25 -5.36 16.53
C VAL A 179 -7.09 -6.62 15.69
N ASP A 180 -7.97 -7.61 15.86
CA ASP A 180 -7.88 -8.91 15.19
C ASP A 180 -7.88 -8.75 13.67
N ARG A 181 -8.78 -7.94 13.12
CA ARG A 181 -8.83 -7.72 11.66
C ARG A 181 -7.64 -6.92 11.16
N THR A 182 -7.20 -5.91 11.91
CA THR A 182 -6.04 -5.09 11.52
C THR A 182 -4.78 -5.94 11.51
N GLU A 183 -4.58 -6.79 12.51
CA GLU A 183 -3.44 -7.70 12.59
C GLU A 183 -3.44 -8.76 11.47
N LYS A 184 -4.61 -9.34 11.14
CA LYS A 184 -4.74 -10.24 9.98
C LYS A 184 -4.43 -9.55 8.65
N PHE A 185 -4.83 -8.28 8.51
CA PHE A 185 -4.47 -7.50 7.33
C PHE A 185 -2.95 -7.26 7.26
N ILE A 186 -2.30 -6.95 8.39
CA ILE A 186 -0.84 -6.83 8.46
C ILE A 186 -0.16 -8.17 8.12
N ASP A 187 -0.65 -9.30 8.64
CA ASP A 187 -0.11 -10.62 8.30
C ASP A 187 -0.18 -10.92 6.80
N ALA A 188 -1.29 -10.55 6.15
CA ALA A 188 -1.41 -10.68 4.71
C ALA A 188 -0.44 -9.75 3.96
N LEU A 189 -0.25 -8.52 4.42
CA LEU A 189 0.77 -7.61 3.85
C LEU A 189 2.19 -8.20 3.99
N ILE A 190 2.50 -8.83 5.13
CA ILE A 190 3.77 -9.53 5.38
C ILE A 190 3.94 -10.70 4.43
N LYS A 191 2.91 -11.55 4.31
CA LYS A 191 2.91 -12.72 3.42
C LYS A 191 3.27 -12.36 1.98
N PHE A 192 2.82 -11.21 1.48
CA PHE A 192 3.03 -10.79 0.11
C PHE A 192 4.25 -9.88 -0.12
N GLY A 193 4.87 -9.31 0.92
CA GLY A 193 6.19 -8.70 0.79
C GLY A 193 6.51 -7.47 1.66
N TRP A 194 5.55 -6.93 2.42
CA TRP A 194 5.83 -5.84 3.37
C TRP A 194 6.18 -6.37 4.75
N SER A 195 7.41 -6.19 5.20
CA SER A 195 7.86 -6.68 6.51
C SER A 195 8.01 -5.59 7.58
N SER A 196 7.71 -4.33 7.26
CA SER A 196 7.95 -3.18 8.14
C SER A 196 6.84 -2.15 8.04
N PHE A 197 6.39 -1.64 9.20
CA PHE A 197 5.28 -0.68 9.31
C PHE A 197 5.58 0.44 10.32
N TYR A 198 4.86 1.56 10.21
CA TYR A 198 4.68 2.50 11.31
C TYR A 198 3.24 2.51 11.80
N SER A 199 3.09 2.58 13.12
CA SER A 199 1.81 2.67 13.82
C SER A 199 1.98 3.47 15.11
N TYR A 200 1.00 3.41 16.00
CA TYR A 200 0.98 4.11 17.28
C TYR A 200 0.78 3.12 18.42
N ASP A 201 1.37 3.43 19.57
CA ASP A 201 1.24 2.61 20.77
C ASP A 201 -0.03 3.05 21.48
N ILE A 202 -0.93 2.09 21.73
CA ILE A 202 -2.21 2.37 22.36
C ILE A 202 -2.27 1.75 23.75
N ILE A 203 -3.11 2.32 24.61
CA ILE A 203 -3.43 1.72 25.90
C ILE A 203 -4.76 1.00 25.74
N LEU A 204 -4.72 -0.33 25.79
CA LEU A 204 -5.89 -1.20 25.81
C LEU A 204 -5.87 -2.00 27.11
N ASN A 205 -6.99 -2.00 27.85
CA ASN A 205 -7.11 -2.73 29.11
C ASN A 205 -5.97 -2.43 30.10
N LYS A 206 -5.58 -1.15 30.23
CA LYS A 206 -4.47 -0.66 31.08
C LYS A 206 -3.08 -1.20 30.71
N LYS A 207 -2.90 -1.75 29.50
CA LYS A 207 -1.61 -2.21 28.99
C LYS A 207 -1.26 -1.47 27.70
N THR A 208 0.01 -1.12 27.55
CA THR A 208 0.56 -0.63 26.29
C THR A 208 0.56 -1.78 25.29
N PHE A 209 0.06 -1.50 24.09
CA PHE A 209 -0.08 -2.45 23.00
C PHE A 209 0.30 -1.77 21.68
N ARG A 210 0.98 -2.52 20.82
CA ARG A 210 1.32 -2.11 19.47
C ARG A 210 1.00 -3.25 18.51
N LEU A 211 0.27 -2.94 17.45
CA LEU A 211 -0.10 -3.89 16.40
C LEU A 211 1.15 -4.55 15.82
N LYS A 212 1.22 -5.89 15.82
CA LYS A 212 2.35 -6.66 15.26
C LYS A 212 3.71 -6.08 15.66
N GLU A 213 3.95 -6.01 16.97
CA GLU A 213 5.10 -5.34 17.58
C GLU A 213 6.47 -5.64 16.92
N SER A 214 6.70 -6.87 16.46
CA SER A 214 7.96 -7.27 15.79
C SER A 214 8.15 -6.65 14.39
N HIS A 215 7.08 -6.17 13.76
CA HIS A 215 7.09 -5.59 12.41
C HIS A 215 6.78 -4.10 12.37
N THR A 216 6.28 -3.56 13.48
CA THR A 216 5.73 -2.22 13.53
C THR A 216 6.57 -1.34 14.45
N THR A 217 6.91 -0.13 14.03
CA THR A 217 7.60 0.85 14.89
C THR A 217 6.63 1.96 15.30
N HIS A 218 6.67 2.34 16.58
CA HIS A 218 5.89 3.47 17.09
C HIS A 218 6.32 4.78 16.42
N LEU A 219 5.35 5.59 15.98
CA LEU A 219 5.53 6.99 15.62
C LEU A 219 4.33 7.83 16.06
N ALA A 220 4.59 8.94 16.76
CA ALA A 220 3.57 9.76 17.40
C ALA A 220 2.45 10.24 16.47
N HIS A 221 2.75 10.54 15.20
CA HIS A 221 1.76 11.03 14.23
C HIS A 221 1.01 9.93 13.45
N HIS A 222 1.18 8.65 13.83
CA HIS A 222 0.57 7.50 13.13
C HIS A 222 -0.63 6.92 13.88
N HIS A 223 -1.25 7.71 14.76
CA HIS A 223 -2.43 7.30 15.52
C HIS A 223 -3.72 7.23 14.68
N HIS A 224 -3.69 7.58 13.39
CA HIS A 224 -4.89 7.58 12.54
C HIS A 224 -4.77 6.77 11.23
N HIS A 225 -3.65 6.08 11.03
CA HIS A 225 -3.41 5.21 9.89
C HIS A 225 -2.26 4.24 10.17
N LEU A 226 -2.30 3.08 9.51
CA LEU A 226 -1.16 2.17 9.37
C LEU A 226 -0.32 2.64 8.17
N HIS A 227 1.00 2.74 8.35
CA HIS A 227 1.93 3.11 7.29
C HIS A 227 2.77 1.93 6.85
N LEU A 228 2.63 1.54 5.58
CA LEU A 228 3.48 0.54 4.95
C LEU A 228 4.82 1.19 4.63
N ARG A 229 5.91 0.55 5.03
CA ARG A 229 7.25 1.08 4.79
C ARG A 229 7.84 0.51 3.52
N LYS A 230 8.65 1.32 2.84
CA LYS A 230 9.45 0.87 1.70
C LYS A 230 10.66 0.04 2.17
N GLU A 231 11.17 0.31 3.36
CA GLU A 231 12.30 -0.47 3.90
C GLU A 231 11.90 -1.94 4.03
N ASN A 232 12.76 -2.84 3.56
CA ASN A 232 12.55 -4.29 3.57
C ASN A 232 11.32 -4.79 2.79
N PHE A 233 10.72 -3.96 1.94
CA PHE A 233 9.74 -4.44 0.97
C PHE A 233 10.43 -5.38 -0.02
N ASN A 234 10.01 -6.63 -0.01
CA ASN A 234 10.58 -7.69 -0.82
C ASN A 234 9.45 -8.66 -1.22
N PRO A 235 8.86 -8.50 -2.42
CA PRO A 235 7.88 -9.45 -2.91
C PRO A 235 8.45 -10.86 -2.89
N ASN A 236 7.64 -11.82 -2.48
CA ASN A 236 8.00 -13.23 -2.63
C ASN A 236 7.78 -13.62 -4.10
N TYR A 237 8.79 -14.17 -4.76
CA TYR A 237 8.71 -14.49 -6.19
C TYR A 237 8.60 -15.99 -6.42
N LYS A 238 7.74 -16.38 -7.36
CA LYS A 238 7.64 -17.75 -7.89
C LYS A 238 8.50 -17.92 -9.14
#